data_AF-A0A7H8JPA8-F1
#
_entry.id   AF-A0A7H8JPA8-F1
#
_cell.length_a   1.000
_cell.length_b   1.000
_cell.length_c   1.000
_cell.angle_alpha   90.00
_cell.angle_beta   90.00
_cell.angle_gamma   90.00
#
_symmetry.space_group_name_H-M   'P 1'
#
loop_
_entity.id
_entity.type
_entity.pdbx_description
1 polymer ?
#
loop_
_entity_poly.entity_id
_entity_poly.type
_entity_poly.pdbx_seq_one_letter_code
_entity_poly.pdbx_strand_id
1 'polypeptide(L)'
;MWSAPVSAAAFLPHVVRAAREAGFSSLLVVLARGADAAPLQRELTREWTSIHDVTGHLVAVLCPEPATAKSPITTFTSMSGRFLRDVAQMHDLRVFPLGGGYAELAGELVMSVSRHSEPGTRIDGHSYTAAPFTPREHHLAWTEAASRCATHFGIPEADLPALLLLDFPEPSALLLTLRPDSPLSPYRLCKEIAEQLGCTKRAAALFAEAEELARAEVLLAARAERGGGRADGPADDEAAVEAERARLLAVLDDPLSAHLDAELRAAYAGLDQHLCRVEDVEPDLVAQWRTRLGELTSSGAPVTVRDALHLLFDVLGRVRAEGSGGRRWLGLHRKARKVLRATAEALGVELDWDLSAEDPVGAALDRFDRRRDRCRARAEEEPLARERAQVLLRGTRERLAVVGRELSEIRDRARAEGGTVAAAERAAHRLLGVSAAEERQGHAGLDGYRVRVVREPEAAAPRAAHPATPLARPGASATANNVSGHAELHGPVVQARDISGGIHIHPPPDRT
;
A
#
# COMPACT_ATOMS: atom_id res chain seq x y z
N MET A 1 -11.91 -3.23 4.06
CA MET A 1 -11.45 -2.42 5.22
C MET A 1 -12.10 -2.99 6.48
N TRP A 2 -11.33 -3.19 7.54
CA TRP A 2 -11.85 -3.62 8.85
C TRP A 2 -11.66 -2.45 9.83
N SER A 3 -12.66 -2.15 10.66
CA SER A 3 -12.57 -1.17 11.74
C SER A 3 -13.03 -1.83 13.04
N ALA A 4 -12.24 -1.67 14.10
CA ALA A 4 -12.55 -2.19 15.42
C ALA A 4 -12.61 -0.99 16.39
N PRO A 5 -13.71 -0.80 17.13
CA PRO A 5 -13.80 0.29 18.09
C PRO A 5 -12.78 0.06 19.20
N VAL A 6 -11.73 0.89 19.26
CA VAL A 6 -10.75 0.93 20.34
C VAL A 6 -11.00 2.18 21.17
N SER A 7 -10.89 2.07 22.50
CA SER A 7 -11.02 3.22 23.38
C SER A 7 -9.87 4.22 23.13
N ALA A 8 -10.12 5.51 23.34
CA ALA A 8 -9.08 6.53 23.23
C ALA A 8 -7.85 6.20 24.10
N ALA A 9 -8.07 5.66 25.31
CA ALA A 9 -6.99 5.26 26.22
C ALA A 9 -6.12 4.13 25.65
N ALA A 10 -6.70 3.20 24.89
CA ALA A 10 -5.95 2.14 24.21
C ALA A 10 -5.27 2.66 22.92
N PHE A 11 -5.89 3.61 22.22
CA PHE A 11 -5.42 4.07 20.92
C PHE A 11 -4.34 5.17 20.98
N LEU A 12 -4.47 6.11 21.91
CA LEU A 12 -3.58 7.28 22.02
C LEU A 12 -2.08 6.90 22.17
N PRO A 13 -1.69 5.88 22.97
CA PRO A 13 -0.30 5.42 23.01
C PRO A 13 0.24 5.00 21.64
N HIS A 14 -0.61 4.41 20.80
CA HIS A 14 -0.23 4.00 19.44
C HIS A 14 -0.08 5.21 18.51
N VAL A 15 -0.95 6.21 18.61
CA VAL A 15 -0.82 7.45 17.82
C VAL A 15 0.47 8.18 18.18
N VAL A 16 0.77 8.31 19.48
CA VAL A 16 2.01 8.90 19.97
C VAL A 16 3.22 8.13 19.45
N ARG A 17 3.20 6.79 19.55
CA ARG A 17 4.28 5.92 19.04
C ARG A 17 4.42 6.03 17.53
N ALA A 18 3.32 6.01 16.78
CA ALA A 18 3.31 6.10 15.32
C ALA A 18 3.85 7.44 14.85
N ALA A 19 3.50 8.55 15.49
CA ALA A 19 4.07 9.85 15.19
C ALA A 19 5.60 9.84 15.43
N ARG A 20 6.06 9.24 16.53
CA ARG A 20 7.50 9.09 16.79
C ARG A 20 8.20 8.22 15.76
N GLU A 21 7.63 7.06 15.41
CA GLU A 21 8.18 6.12 14.42
C GLU A 21 8.16 6.69 13.00
N ALA A 22 7.18 7.54 12.68
CA ALA A 22 7.11 8.31 11.43
C ALA A 22 8.14 9.46 11.39
N GLY A 23 8.95 9.64 12.42
CA GLY A 23 10.06 10.58 12.44
C GLY A 23 9.67 12.02 12.79
N PHE A 24 8.45 12.26 13.28
CA PHE A 24 8.10 13.57 13.83
C PHE A 24 8.98 13.90 15.04
N SER A 25 9.28 15.18 15.25
CA SER A 25 10.04 15.62 16.43
C SER A 25 9.12 15.86 17.63
N SER A 26 7.86 16.18 17.37
CA SER A 26 6.88 16.46 18.42
C SER A 26 5.45 16.16 17.99
N LEU A 27 4.54 16.13 18.95
CA LEU A 27 3.10 15.96 18.74
C LEU A 27 2.34 17.05 19.48
N LEU A 28 1.61 17.89 18.74
CA LEU A 28 0.68 18.87 19.27
C LEU A 28 -0.72 18.25 19.37
N VAL A 29 -1.24 18.11 20.58
CA VAL A 29 -2.58 17.65 20.87
C VAL A 29 -3.45 18.86 21.20
N VAL A 30 -4.55 19.03 20.48
CA VAL A 30 -5.48 20.13 20.74
C VAL A 30 -6.61 19.67 21.65
N LEU A 31 -6.66 20.22 22.85
CA LEU A 31 -7.59 19.88 23.91
C LEU A 31 -8.57 21.03 24.13
N ALA A 32 -9.41 21.27 23.12
CA ALA A 32 -10.41 22.33 23.16
C ALA A 32 -11.81 21.72 23.02
N ARG A 33 -12.62 21.77 24.08
CA ARG A 33 -14.06 21.44 23.97
C ARG A 33 -14.73 22.49 23.09
N GLY A 34 -15.71 22.09 22.29
CA GLY A 34 -16.31 23.02 21.35
C GLY A 34 -16.99 24.21 22.03
N ALA A 35 -17.53 24.00 23.24
CA ALA A 35 -18.18 25.04 24.04
C ALA A 35 -17.16 26.03 24.62
N ASP A 36 -15.95 25.57 24.94
CA ASP A 36 -14.95 26.35 25.64
C ASP A 36 -14.14 27.21 24.68
N ALA A 37 -13.83 26.73 23.48
CA ALA A 37 -13.03 27.49 22.52
C ALA A 37 -13.48 27.25 21.07
N ALA A 38 -14.71 27.68 20.76
CA ALA A 38 -15.27 27.62 19.42
C ALA A 38 -14.39 28.26 18.31
N PRO A 39 -13.59 29.32 18.55
CA PRO A 39 -12.63 29.81 17.55
C PRO A 39 -11.55 28.79 17.19
N LEU A 40 -10.92 28.14 18.18
CA LEU A 40 -9.88 27.12 17.98
C LEU A 40 -10.41 25.91 17.21
N GLN A 41 -11.60 25.43 17.58
CA GLN A 41 -12.25 24.33 16.86
C GLN A 41 -12.48 24.69 15.38
N ARG A 42 -12.98 25.91 15.11
CA ARG A 42 -13.26 26.35 13.73
C ARG A 42 -12.01 26.45 12.88
N GLU A 43 -10.91 26.97 13.43
CA GLU A 43 -9.62 27.05 12.75
C GLU A 43 -9.14 25.64 12.39
N LEU A 44 -9.14 24.70 13.33
CA LEU A 44 -8.74 23.32 13.07
C LEU A 44 -9.62 22.62 12.04
N THR A 45 -10.94 22.79 12.10
CA THR A 45 -11.82 22.11 11.14
C THR A 45 -11.69 22.68 9.72
N ARG A 46 -11.46 23.99 9.57
CA ARG A 46 -11.44 24.66 8.26
C ARG A 46 -10.06 24.78 7.64
N GLU A 47 -9.02 24.90 8.46
CA GLU A 47 -7.68 25.34 8.05
C GLU A 47 -6.57 24.35 8.47
N TRP A 48 -6.92 23.08 8.76
CA TRP A 48 -5.94 22.08 9.20
C TRP A 48 -4.78 21.87 8.22
N THR A 49 -5.04 21.96 6.91
CA THR A 49 -4.01 21.82 5.87
C THR A 49 -2.93 22.90 6.03
N SER A 50 -3.33 24.12 6.39
CA SER A 50 -2.41 25.23 6.63
C SER A 50 -1.44 24.96 7.78
N ILE A 51 -1.88 24.24 8.82
CA ILE A 51 -1.02 23.90 9.97
C ILE A 51 0.04 22.87 9.55
N HIS A 52 -0.34 21.90 8.71
CA HIS A 52 0.60 20.91 8.16
C HIS A 52 1.61 21.54 7.20
N ASP A 53 1.20 22.53 6.39
CA ASP A 53 2.10 23.23 5.46
C ASP A 53 3.26 23.95 6.16
N VAL A 54 3.02 24.38 7.40
CA VAL A 54 4.00 25.12 8.21
C VAL A 54 4.88 24.20 9.05
N THR A 55 4.31 23.12 9.58
CA THR A 55 5.01 22.20 10.48
C THR A 55 5.71 21.06 9.74
N GLY A 56 5.21 20.64 8.59
CA GLY A 56 5.73 19.49 7.84
C GLY A 56 5.95 18.27 8.74
N HIS A 57 7.17 17.71 8.72
CA HIS A 57 7.58 16.59 9.57
C HIS A 57 8.03 16.99 10.99
N LEU A 58 7.88 18.26 11.40
CA LEU A 58 8.33 18.72 12.71
C LEU A 58 7.34 18.34 13.81
N VAL A 59 6.09 18.77 13.65
CA VAL A 59 5.03 18.68 14.65
C VAL A 59 3.87 17.93 14.03
N ALA A 60 3.62 16.70 14.48
CA ALA A 60 2.35 16.05 14.19
C ALA A 60 1.23 16.78 14.95
N VAL A 61 0.06 16.94 14.34
CA VAL A 61 -1.08 17.58 15.01
C VAL A 61 -2.18 16.55 15.22
N LEU A 62 -2.44 16.21 16.47
CA LEU A 62 -3.56 15.37 16.89
C LEU A 62 -4.78 16.24 17.10
N CYS A 63 -5.69 16.17 16.12
CA CYS A 63 -6.97 16.85 16.12
C CYS A 63 -8.08 15.84 16.41
N PRO A 64 -8.89 15.97 17.47
CA PRO A 64 -10.00 15.07 17.72
C PRO A 64 -11.07 15.18 16.62
N GLU A 65 -11.00 14.35 15.58
CA GLU A 65 -12.06 14.29 14.57
C GLU A 65 -13.25 13.50 15.12
N PRO A 66 -14.47 14.08 15.15
CA PRO A 66 -15.67 13.31 15.42
C PRO A 66 -15.91 12.43 14.19
N ALA A 67 -15.92 11.12 14.40
CA ALA A 67 -16.14 10.17 13.32
C ALA A 67 -17.41 10.56 12.54
N THR A 68 -17.37 10.49 11.21
CA THR A 68 -18.56 10.10 10.47
C THR A 68 -18.68 8.61 10.69
N ALA A 69 -19.83 8.12 11.14
CA ALA A 69 -20.09 6.68 11.17
C ALA A 69 -20.12 6.17 9.73
N LYS A 70 -18.96 5.92 9.13
CA LYS A 70 -18.88 5.16 7.91
C LYS A 70 -19.26 3.74 8.30
N SER A 71 -20.39 3.27 7.78
CA SER A 71 -20.67 1.85 7.74
C SER A 71 -19.39 1.12 7.27
N PRO A 72 -18.98 0.02 7.92
CA PRO A 72 -17.71 -0.63 7.61
C PRO A 72 -17.65 -0.99 6.12
N ILE A 73 -16.82 -0.29 5.35
CA ILE A 73 -16.62 -0.60 3.93
C ILE A 73 -15.63 -1.78 3.84
N THR A 74 -16.14 -3.01 3.85
CA THR A 74 -15.35 -4.20 3.54
C THR A 74 -15.16 -4.39 2.03
N THR A 75 -14.22 -3.66 1.43
CA THR A 75 -13.54 -4.12 0.21
C THR A 75 -12.27 -4.87 0.59
N PHE A 76 -12.12 -6.10 0.11
CA PHE A 76 -10.91 -6.92 0.24
C PHE A 76 -9.97 -6.61 -0.93
N THR A 77 -8.86 -5.94 -0.66
CA THR A 77 -7.68 -5.97 -1.52
C THR A 77 -6.59 -6.73 -0.78
N SER A 78 -5.93 -7.64 -1.49
CA SER A 78 -5.04 -8.69 -0.96
C SER A 78 -3.95 -8.13 -0.03
N MET A 79 -4.02 -8.42 1.27
CA MET A 79 -2.89 -8.19 2.18
C MET A 79 -1.89 -9.35 2.09
N SER A 80 -0.60 -9.05 2.20
CA SER A 80 0.45 -10.07 2.21
C SER A 80 0.39 -10.92 3.49
N GLY A 81 0.58 -12.24 3.38
CA GLY A 81 0.46 -13.19 4.50
C GLY A 81 1.47 -12.98 5.64
N ARG A 82 2.51 -12.17 5.44
CA ARG A 82 3.49 -11.81 6.48
C ARG A 82 2.88 -10.83 7.48
N PHE A 83 2.18 -9.82 6.99
CA PHE A 83 1.52 -8.79 7.81
C PHE A 83 0.43 -9.37 8.72
N LEU A 84 -0.37 -10.32 8.20
CA LEU A 84 -1.41 -11.00 8.98
C LEU A 84 -0.84 -11.83 10.14
N ARG A 85 0.36 -12.41 9.95
CA ARG A 85 1.03 -13.21 10.97
C ARG A 85 1.56 -12.32 12.11
N ASP A 86 2.12 -11.16 11.77
CA ASP A 86 2.63 -10.19 12.73
C ASP A 86 1.49 -9.59 13.58
N VAL A 87 0.35 -9.26 12.97
CA VAL A 87 -0.85 -8.77 13.68
C VAL A 87 -1.43 -9.83 14.61
N ALA A 88 -1.56 -11.08 14.14
CA ALA A 88 -2.09 -12.15 14.98
C ALA A 88 -1.20 -12.43 16.19
N GLN A 89 0.12 -12.41 16.01
CA GLN A 89 1.08 -12.60 17.09
C GLN A 89 1.04 -11.46 18.13
N MET A 90 0.78 -10.23 17.71
CA MET A 90 0.62 -9.08 18.62
C MET A 90 -0.63 -9.16 19.50
N HIS A 91 -1.66 -9.90 19.07
CA HIS A 91 -2.91 -10.08 19.80
C HIS A 91 -3.05 -11.46 20.45
N ASP A 92 -1.95 -12.22 20.53
CA ASP A 92 -1.91 -13.59 21.07
C ASP A 92 -2.88 -14.57 20.35
N LEU A 93 -3.17 -14.27 19.08
CA LEU A 93 -4.06 -15.06 18.23
C LEU A 93 -3.23 -16.13 17.49
N ARG A 94 -3.67 -17.39 17.56
CA ARG A 94 -3.06 -18.49 16.82
C ARG A 94 -3.65 -18.58 15.42
N VAL A 95 -2.80 -18.38 14.40
CA VAL A 95 -3.18 -18.58 12.98
C VAL A 95 -2.77 -19.98 12.56
N PHE A 96 -3.75 -20.82 12.21
CA PHE A 96 -3.48 -22.17 11.70
C PHE A 96 -3.38 -22.13 10.17
N PRO A 97 -2.30 -22.65 9.56
CA PRO A 97 -2.20 -22.74 8.12
C PRO A 97 -3.05 -23.92 7.63
N LEU A 98 -4.23 -23.67 7.09
CA LEU A 98 -4.95 -24.66 6.30
C LEU A 98 -4.58 -24.46 4.83
N GLY A 99 -4.09 -25.52 4.20
CA GLY A 99 -3.80 -25.54 2.76
C GLY A 99 -5.09 -25.38 1.97
N GLY A 100 -5.42 -24.15 1.61
CA GLY A 100 -6.65 -23.75 0.91
C GLY A 100 -6.67 -22.23 0.79
N GLY A 101 -7.18 -21.70 -0.33
CA GLY A 101 -6.98 -20.31 -0.74
C GLY A 101 -7.33 -19.24 0.30
N TYR A 102 -6.63 -18.10 0.19
CA TYR A 102 -6.65 -16.90 1.05
C TYR A 102 -8.03 -16.35 1.48
N ALA A 103 -9.14 -16.74 0.82
CA ALA A 103 -10.49 -16.30 1.15
C ALA A 103 -11.03 -16.92 2.46
N GLU A 104 -10.63 -18.16 2.79
CA GLU A 104 -11.12 -18.86 3.98
C GLU A 104 -10.43 -18.37 5.26
N LEU A 105 -9.16 -17.97 5.17
CA LEU A 105 -8.39 -17.42 6.30
C LEU A 105 -8.95 -16.07 6.80
N ALA A 106 -9.45 -15.25 5.89
CA ALA A 106 -10.10 -13.98 6.22
C ALA A 106 -11.45 -14.20 6.93
N GLY A 107 -12.18 -15.27 6.56
CA GLY A 107 -13.45 -15.64 7.20
C GLY A 107 -13.28 -16.10 8.65
N GLU A 108 -12.27 -16.91 8.95
CA GLU A 108 -12.02 -17.39 10.31
C GLU A 108 -11.51 -16.29 11.26
N LEU A 109 -10.69 -15.35 10.76
CA LEU A 109 -10.24 -14.21 11.57
C LEU A 109 -11.43 -13.33 12.00
N VAL A 110 -12.37 -13.07 11.09
CA VAL A 110 -13.61 -12.31 11.38
C VAL A 110 -14.46 -13.04 12.42
N MET A 111 -14.60 -14.36 12.31
CA MET A 111 -15.32 -15.17 13.30
C MET A 111 -14.61 -15.24 14.66
N SER A 112 -13.28 -15.23 14.70
CA SER A 112 -12.47 -15.20 15.92
C SER A 112 -12.63 -13.88 16.67
N VAL A 113 -12.54 -12.74 15.98
CA VAL A 113 -12.72 -11.42 16.62
C VAL A 113 -14.18 -11.23 17.05
N SER A 114 -15.15 -11.76 16.31
CA SER A 114 -16.58 -11.71 16.67
C SER A 114 -16.90 -12.45 17.98
N ARG A 115 -16.09 -13.44 18.38
CA ARG A 115 -16.25 -14.15 19.67
C ARG A 115 -15.70 -13.39 20.88
N HIS A 116 -14.89 -12.35 20.64
CA HIS A 116 -14.26 -11.53 21.69
C HIS A 116 -14.88 -10.12 21.82
N SER A 117 -15.86 -9.79 20.97
CA SER A 117 -16.68 -8.57 21.07
C SER A 117 -17.82 -8.75 22.08
N GLU A 118 -18.29 -7.67 22.71
CA GLU A 118 -19.38 -7.71 23.69
C GLU A 118 -20.66 -8.41 23.14
N PRO A 119 -21.44 -9.11 23.99
CA PRO A 119 -22.67 -9.77 23.56
C PRO A 119 -23.67 -8.75 22.99
N GLY A 120 -23.88 -8.78 21.67
CA GLY A 120 -24.85 -7.91 20.98
C GLY A 120 -24.31 -7.22 19.73
N THR A 121 -23.00 -7.27 19.45
CA THR A 121 -22.45 -6.71 18.21
C THR A 121 -22.76 -7.63 17.02
N ARG A 122 -23.87 -7.35 16.33
CA ARG A 122 -24.28 -8.08 15.13
C ARG A 122 -23.55 -7.52 13.90
N ILE A 123 -22.77 -8.36 13.20
CA ILE A 123 -22.12 -7.98 11.94
C ILE A 123 -23.12 -8.26 10.80
N ASP A 124 -23.93 -7.26 10.44
CA ASP A 124 -24.84 -7.34 9.29
C ASP A 124 -24.23 -6.63 8.06
N GLY A 125 -24.22 -7.33 6.92
CA GLY A 125 -23.55 -6.92 5.68
C GLY A 125 -24.33 -5.93 4.81
N HIS A 126 -24.68 -4.76 5.36
CA HIS A 126 -25.34 -3.70 4.59
C HIS A 126 -24.56 -2.37 4.61
N SER A 127 -24.09 -1.97 3.43
CA SER A 127 -23.49 -0.66 3.16
C SER A 127 -24.58 0.40 3.10
N TYR A 128 -24.75 1.15 4.19
CA TYR A 128 -25.49 2.41 4.17
C TYR A 128 -24.51 3.57 4.25
N THR A 129 -24.59 4.50 3.30
CA THR A 129 -24.11 5.87 3.52
C THR A 129 -24.93 6.46 4.65
N ALA A 130 -24.36 6.50 5.86
CA ALA A 130 -25.01 7.17 6.99
C ALA A 130 -25.17 8.65 6.65
N ALA A 131 -26.29 9.25 7.06
CA ALA A 131 -26.48 10.68 6.97
C ALA A 131 -25.37 11.40 7.78
N PRO A 132 -24.85 12.54 7.32
CA PRO A 132 -23.88 13.30 8.10
C PRO A 132 -24.50 13.70 9.44
N PHE A 133 -23.69 13.64 10.51
CA PHE A 133 -24.09 14.09 11.83
C PHE A 133 -24.59 15.53 11.80
N THR A 134 -25.60 15.82 12.61
CA THR A 134 -26.02 17.19 12.86
C THR A 134 -24.87 17.98 13.49
N PRO A 135 -24.82 19.32 13.32
CA PRO A 135 -23.79 20.15 13.97
C PRO A 135 -23.72 19.94 15.50
N ARG A 136 -24.85 19.63 16.14
CA ARG A 136 -24.94 19.33 17.57
C ARG A 136 -24.24 18.02 17.93
N GLU A 137 -24.48 16.96 17.17
CA GLU A 137 -23.84 15.65 17.38
C GLU A 137 -22.33 15.74 17.15
N HIS A 138 -21.90 16.46 16.11
CA HIS A 138 -20.50 16.74 15.84
C HIS A 138 -19.81 17.47 17.00
N HIS A 139 -20.49 18.46 17.59
CA HIS A 139 -19.97 19.21 18.74
C HIS A 139 -19.86 18.36 20.02
N LEU A 140 -20.83 17.49 20.27
CA LEU A 140 -20.80 16.55 21.41
C LEU A 140 -19.67 15.54 21.25
N ALA A 141 -19.54 14.92 20.08
CA ALA A 141 -18.47 13.96 19.79
C ALA A 141 -17.07 14.60 19.90
N TRP A 142 -16.90 15.83 19.41
CA TRP A 142 -15.65 16.58 19.59
C TRP A 142 -15.33 16.83 21.07
N THR A 143 -16.34 17.28 21.83
CA THR A 143 -16.21 17.56 23.26
C THR A 143 -15.83 16.31 24.05
N GLU A 144 -16.45 15.17 23.74
CA GLU A 144 -16.14 13.88 24.33
C GLU A 144 -14.71 13.42 23.96
N ALA A 145 -14.32 13.53 22.69
CA ALA A 145 -12.99 13.18 22.22
C ALA A 145 -11.89 14.02 22.90
N ALA A 146 -12.08 15.34 22.98
CA ALA A 146 -11.17 16.24 23.70
C ALA A 146 -11.06 15.89 25.18
N SER A 147 -12.19 15.60 25.84
CA SER A 147 -12.22 15.21 27.26
C SER A 147 -11.53 13.88 27.51
N ARG A 148 -11.73 12.88 26.64
CA ARG A 148 -11.04 11.58 26.72
C ARG A 148 -9.53 11.71 26.51
N CYS A 149 -9.10 12.57 25.59
CA CYS A 149 -7.68 12.87 25.39
C CYS A 149 -7.09 13.55 26.63
N ALA A 150 -7.77 14.55 27.19
CA ALA A 150 -7.34 15.23 28.41
C ALA A 150 -7.19 14.24 29.56
N THR A 151 -8.19 13.37 29.79
CA THR A 151 -8.13 12.31 30.80
C THR A 151 -6.95 11.36 30.58
N HIS A 152 -6.68 10.94 29.33
CA HIS A 152 -5.55 10.07 29.03
C HIS A 152 -4.21 10.70 29.43
N PHE A 153 -4.00 11.99 29.11
CA PHE A 153 -2.79 12.73 29.47
C PHE A 153 -2.79 13.27 30.90
N GLY A 154 -3.84 12.96 31.70
CA GLY A 154 -3.95 13.43 33.07
C GLY A 154 -4.20 14.93 33.20
N ILE A 155 -4.72 15.59 32.17
CA ILE A 155 -4.96 17.03 32.18
C ILE A 155 -6.33 17.29 32.84
N PRO A 156 -6.39 18.05 33.94
CA PRO A 156 -7.64 18.32 34.63
C PRO A 156 -8.54 19.23 33.80
N GLU A 157 -9.86 19.08 33.93
CA GLU A 157 -10.83 19.90 33.18
C GLU A 157 -10.67 21.41 33.41
N ALA A 158 -10.16 21.81 34.58
CA ALA A 158 -9.92 23.22 34.91
C ALA A 158 -8.79 23.87 34.09
N ASP A 159 -7.90 23.06 33.49
CA ASP A 159 -6.82 23.54 32.63
C ASP A 159 -7.27 23.63 31.14
N LEU A 160 -8.51 23.27 30.82
CA LEU A 160 -9.06 23.37 29.46
C LEU A 160 -9.71 24.75 29.22
N PRO A 161 -9.66 25.30 27.99
CA PRO A 161 -9.06 24.73 26.77
C PRO A 161 -7.52 24.79 26.77
N ALA A 162 -6.87 23.79 26.19
CA ALA A 162 -5.40 23.72 26.18
C ALA A 162 -4.80 23.20 24.86
N LEU A 163 -3.52 23.51 24.67
CA LEU A 163 -2.66 22.88 23.67
C LEU A 163 -1.55 22.12 24.40
N LEU A 164 -1.40 20.83 24.12
CA LEU A 164 -0.34 20.00 24.69
C LEU A 164 0.66 19.64 23.60
N LEU A 165 1.91 20.07 23.74
CA LEU A 165 3.00 19.70 22.86
C LEU A 165 3.89 18.66 23.54
N LEU A 166 4.03 17.48 22.94
CA LEU A 166 4.94 16.43 23.39
C LEU A 166 6.22 16.50 22.56
N ASP A 167 7.38 16.60 23.20
CA ASP A 167 8.67 16.47 22.53
C ASP A 167 9.14 15.02 22.61
N PHE A 168 9.54 14.45 21.47
CA PHE A 168 9.96 13.05 21.41
C PHE A 168 11.47 12.84 21.66
N PRO A 169 12.38 13.72 21.19
CA PRO A 169 13.81 13.62 21.48
C PRO A 169 14.12 13.72 22.97
N GLU A 170 13.45 14.62 23.69
CA GLU A 170 13.59 14.80 25.12
C GLU A 170 12.24 14.59 25.77
N PRO A 171 12.12 13.80 26.86
CA PRO A 171 10.84 13.55 27.53
C PRO A 171 10.39 14.82 28.28
N SER A 172 9.94 15.80 27.51
CA SER A 172 9.46 17.09 27.95
C SER A 172 8.17 17.42 27.20
N ALA A 173 7.26 18.09 27.89
CA ALA A 173 5.99 18.49 27.32
C ALA A 173 5.69 19.93 27.68
N LEU A 174 4.98 20.63 26.80
CA LEU A 174 4.42 21.96 27.06
C LEU A 174 2.91 21.83 27.13
N LEU A 175 2.31 22.22 28.25
CA LEU A 175 0.87 22.42 28.38
C LEU A 175 0.58 23.92 28.36
N LEU A 176 -0.03 24.40 27.29
CA LEU A 176 -0.45 25.78 27.14
C LEU A 176 -1.95 25.90 27.44
N THR A 177 -2.29 26.45 28.60
CA THR A 177 -3.70 26.67 28.99
C THR A 177 -4.18 28.00 28.41
N LEU A 178 -5.27 27.95 27.66
CA LEU A 178 -5.81 29.07 26.90
C LEU A 178 -7.10 29.58 27.53
N ARG A 179 -7.41 30.85 27.34
CA ARG A 179 -8.73 31.38 27.65
C ARG A 179 -9.74 31.00 26.56
N PRO A 180 -11.05 30.92 26.88
CA PRO A 180 -12.11 30.70 25.89
C PRO A 180 -12.08 31.64 24.67
N ASP A 181 -11.66 32.87 24.91
CA ASP A 181 -11.54 33.96 23.93
C ASP A 181 -10.09 34.25 23.51
N SER A 182 -9.17 33.29 23.76
CA SER A 182 -7.75 33.45 23.46
C SER A 182 -7.53 33.83 21.99
N PRO A 183 -6.71 34.85 21.70
CA PRO A 183 -6.36 35.22 20.33
C PRO A 183 -5.33 34.27 19.69
N LEU A 184 -4.81 33.29 20.46
CA LEU A 184 -3.78 32.37 19.97
C LEU A 184 -4.38 31.38 18.97
N SER A 185 -3.75 31.33 17.80
CA SER A 185 -4.06 30.41 16.72
C SER A 185 -3.04 29.26 16.74
N PRO A 186 -3.47 27.97 16.69
CA PRO A 186 -2.57 26.83 16.55
C PRO A 186 -1.65 26.98 15.33
N TYR A 187 -2.15 27.50 14.21
CA TYR A 187 -1.33 27.79 13.04
C TYR A 187 -0.19 28.77 13.36
N ARG A 188 -0.49 29.90 14.01
CA ARG A 188 0.52 30.90 14.38
C ARG A 188 1.55 30.35 15.35
N LEU A 189 1.11 29.58 16.35
CA LEU A 189 2.01 28.93 17.31
C LEU A 189 2.97 27.98 16.58
N CYS A 190 2.43 27.10 15.74
CA CYS A 190 3.20 26.17 14.92
C CYS A 190 4.20 26.87 14.01
N LYS A 191 3.81 28.00 13.41
CA LYS A 191 4.71 28.83 12.59
C LYS A 191 5.87 29.40 13.37
N GLU A 192 5.61 29.98 14.52
CA GLU A 192 6.64 30.54 15.40
C GLU A 192 7.58 29.46 15.92
N ILE A 193 7.09 28.25 16.20
CA ILE A 193 7.92 27.09 16.57
C ILE A 193 8.84 26.68 15.41
N ALA A 194 8.27 26.51 14.20
CA ALA A 194 9.03 26.10 13.03
C ALA A 194 10.13 27.11 12.65
N GLU A 195 9.82 28.40 12.73
CA GLU A 195 10.79 29.48 12.51
C GLU A 195 11.94 29.44 13.52
N GLN A 196 11.65 29.18 14.80
CA GLN A 196 12.69 29.09 15.83
C GLN A 196 13.59 27.88 15.67
N LEU A 197 13.03 26.70 15.38
CA LEU A 197 13.82 25.47 15.29
C LEU A 197 14.67 25.38 14.01
N GLY A 198 14.63 26.40 13.15
CA GLY A 198 15.28 26.36 11.83
C GLY A 198 14.70 25.27 10.93
N CYS A 199 13.55 24.69 11.30
CA CYS A 199 12.81 23.70 10.54
C CYS A 199 11.99 24.40 9.48
N THR A 200 12.76 25.01 8.58
CA THR A 200 12.32 25.71 7.39
C THR A 200 11.79 24.72 6.35
N LYS A 201 11.21 25.25 5.27
CA LYS A 201 10.91 24.47 4.05
C LYS A 201 12.08 23.57 3.60
N ARG A 202 13.33 23.95 3.91
CA ARG A 202 14.52 23.14 3.61
C ARG A 202 14.58 21.84 4.42
N ALA A 203 14.25 21.86 5.72
CA ALA A 203 14.27 20.65 6.55
C ALA A 203 13.23 19.63 6.08
N ALA A 204 12.01 20.11 5.77
CA ALA A 204 10.96 19.27 5.19
C ALA A 204 11.39 18.66 3.85
N ALA A 205 12.00 19.46 2.97
CA ALA A 205 12.54 18.97 1.70
C ALA A 205 13.64 17.91 1.89
N LEU A 206 14.52 18.07 2.89
CA LEU A 206 15.58 17.10 3.21
C LEU A 206 15.01 15.77 3.73
N PHE A 207 13.94 15.80 4.54
CA PHE A 207 13.27 14.58 4.99
C PHE A 207 12.64 13.81 3.83
N ALA A 208 11.90 14.50 2.97
CA ALA A 208 11.30 13.90 1.78
C ALA A 208 12.38 13.30 0.86
N GLU A 209 13.46 14.05 0.62
CA GLU A 209 14.61 13.59 -0.16
C GLU A 209 15.28 12.35 0.45
N ALA A 210 15.48 12.32 1.78
CA ALA A 210 16.06 11.15 2.47
C ALA A 210 15.19 9.89 2.29
N GLU A 211 13.87 10.03 2.40
CA GLU A 211 12.93 8.91 2.24
C GLU A 211 12.92 8.37 0.80
N GLU A 212 12.90 9.27 -0.20
CA GLU A 212 13.01 8.91 -1.61
C GLU A 212 14.32 8.20 -1.92
N LEU A 213 15.44 8.72 -1.41
CA LEU A 213 16.74 8.12 -1.62
C LEU A 213 16.88 6.77 -0.92
N ALA A 214 16.32 6.60 0.29
CA ALA A 214 16.34 5.32 1.00
C ALA A 214 15.54 4.25 0.22
N ARG A 215 14.38 4.62 -0.34
CA ARG A 215 13.62 3.73 -1.24
C ARG A 215 14.42 3.38 -2.50
N ALA A 216 15.06 4.38 -3.11
CA ALA A 216 15.90 4.18 -4.28
C ALA A 216 17.08 3.24 -3.96
N GLU A 217 17.71 3.39 -2.80
CA GLU A 217 18.82 2.55 -2.35
C GLU A 217 18.41 1.07 -2.29
N VAL A 218 17.27 0.75 -1.67
CA VAL A 218 16.76 -0.63 -1.59
C VAL A 218 16.51 -1.22 -2.97
N LEU A 219 15.86 -0.46 -3.87
CA LEU A 219 15.58 -0.91 -5.22
C LEU A 219 16.85 -1.12 -6.06
N LEU A 220 17.82 -0.20 -5.94
CA LEU A 220 19.09 -0.26 -6.65
C LEU A 220 20.00 -1.37 -6.11
N ALA A 221 20.04 -1.59 -4.80
CA ALA A 221 20.75 -2.71 -4.17
C ALA A 221 20.20 -4.04 -4.68
N ALA A 222 18.88 -4.23 -4.65
CA ALA A 222 18.24 -5.43 -5.17
C ALA A 222 18.48 -5.65 -6.67
N ARG A 223 18.68 -4.58 -7.45
CA ARG A 223 19.04 -4.66 -8.89
C ARG A 223 20.51 -4.99 -9.09
N ALA A 224 21.40 -4.42 -8.27
CA ALA A 224 22.84 -4.68 -8.31
C ALA A 224 23.21 -6.11 -7.86
N GLU A 225 22.39 -6.71 -6.98
CA GLU A 225 22.56 -8.06 -6.46
C GLU A 225 21.95 -9.15 -7.36
N ARG A 226 20.86 -8.84 -8.08
CA ARG A 226 20.11 -9.81 -8.90
C ARG A 226 20.96 -10.56 -9.94
N GLY A 227 22.04 -9.95 -10.43
CA GLY A 227 22.96 -10.57 -11.38
C GLY A 227 24.04 -11.49 -10.79
N GLY A 228 23.96 -11.87 -9.50
CA GLY A 228 24.94 -12.76 -8.87
C GLY A 228 24.39 -14.02 -8.21
N GLY A 229 23.07 -14.18 -8.12
CA GLY A 229 22.43 -15.17 -7.23
C GLY A 229 21.74 -16.36 -7.91
N ARG A 230 21.52 -16.35 -9.22
CA ARG A 230 21.07 -17.55 -9.93
C ARG A 230 22.29 -18.27 -10.47
N ALA A 231 22.51 -19.48 -9.97
CA ALA A 231 23.54 -20.40 -10.44
C ALA A 231 23.32 -20.79 -11.92
N ASP A 232 22.09 -20.64 -12.42
CA ASP A 232 21.74 -20.78 -13.83
C ASP A 232 21.85 -19.41 -14.49
N GLY A 233 23.00 -19.12 -15.09
CA GLY A 233 23.24 -17.86 -15.77
C GLY A 233 22.45 -17.74 -17.08
N PRO A 234 22.45 -16.56 -17.73
CA PRO A 234 21.86 -16.38 -19.07
C PRO A 234 22.42 -17.35 -20.11
N ALA A 235 23.68 -17.79 -19.92
CA ALA A 235 24.34 -18.79 -20.76
C ALA A 235 23.74 -20.19 -20.58
N ASP A 236 23.34 -20.56 -19.35
CA ASP A 236 22.67 -21.83 -19.07
C ASP A 236 21.26 -21.83 -19.64
N ASP A 237 20.57 -20.69 -19.58
CA ASP A 237 19.28 -20.48 -20.24
C ASP A 237 19.40 -20.59 -21.77
N GLU A 238 20.41 -20.00 -22.40
CA GLU A 238 20.65 -20.12 -23.85
C GLU A 238 20.95 -21.57 -24.25
N ALA A 239 21.82 -22.26 -23.50
CA ALA A 239 22.15 -23.65 -23.74
C ALA A 239 20.95 -24.59 -23.54
N ALA A 240 20.11 -24.34 -22.53
CA ALA A 240 18.89 -25.10 -22.29
C ALA A 240 17.88 -24.93 -23.45
N VAL A 241 17.72 -23.71 -23.95
CA VAL A 241 16.87 -23.40 -25.10
C VAL A 241 17.36 -24.09 -26.37
N GLU A 242 18.68 -24.05 -26.63
CA GLU A 242 19.26 -24.72 -27.79
C GLU A 242 19.18 -26.25 -27.67
N ALA A 243 19.37 -26.81 -26.47
CA ALA A 243 19.20 -28.24 -26.22
C ALA A 243 17.74 -28.70 -26.39
N GLU A 244 16.76 -27.88 -26.01
CA GLU A 244 15.34 -28.15 -26.25
C GLU A 244 14.99 -28.08 -27.74
N ARG A 245 15.48 -27.05 -28.45
CA ARG A 245 15.34 -26.91 -29.91
C ARG A 245 15.98 -28.09 -30.67
N ALA A 246 17.19 -28.48 -30.29
CA ALA A 246 17.91 -29.59 -30.90
C ALA A 246 17.21 -30.93 -30.67
N ARG A 247 16.65 -31.15 -29.46
CA ARG A 247 15.83 -32.33 -29.16
C ARG A 247 14.59 -32.40 -30.04
N LEU A 248 13.87 -31.29 -30.18
CA LEU A 248 12.71 -31.23 -31.08
C LEU A 248 13.11 -31.57 -32.52
N LEU A 249 14.14 -30.91 -33.06
CA LEU A 249 14.61 -31.15 -34.42
C LEU A 249 15.05 -32.59 -34.66
N ALA A 250 15.78 -33.20 -33.71
CA ALA A 250 16.23 -34.57 -33.81
C ALA A 250 15.04 -35.55 -33.90
N VAL A 251 13.98 -35.29 -33.15
CA VAL A 251 12.84 -36.20 -33.04
C VAL A 251 11.78 -35.98 -34.14
N LEU A 252 11.74 -34.82 -34.79
CA LEU A 252 10.76 -34.54 -35.84
C LEU A 252 10.82 -35.54 -37.01
N ASP A 253 12.01 -35.99 -37.38
CA ASP A 253 12.24 -36.92 -38.49
C ASP A 253 12.32 -38.39 -38.03
N ASP A 254 12.20 -38.66 -36.72
CA ASP A 254 12.15 -40.02 -36.19
C ASP A 254 10.85 -40.72 -36.61
N PRO A 255 10.88 -42.05 -36.80
CA PRO A 255 9.67 -42.82 -36.99
C PRO A 255 8.78 -42.72 -35.74
N LEU A 256 7.50 -42.36 -35.91
CA LEU A 256 6.56 -42.21 -34.80
C LEU A 256 6.47 -43.50 -33.95
N SER A 257 6.64 -44.66 -34.59
CA SER A 257 6.63 -45.97 -33.93
C SER A 257 7.68 -46.13 -32.82
N ALA A 258 8.80 -45.39 -32.88
CA ALA A 258 9.81 -45.38 -31.82
C ALA A 258 9.32 -44.67 -30.54
N HIS A 259 8.33 -43.80 -30.67
CA HIS A 259 7.79 -42.96 -29.58
C HIS A 259 6.37 -43.39 -29.14
N LEU A 260 5.77 -44.37 -29.83
CA LEU A 260 4.43 -44.90 -29.51
C LEU A 260 4.49 -45.89 -28.35
N ASP A 261 4.35 -45.40 -27.12
CA ASP A 261 4.05 -46.26 -25.98
C ASP A 261 2.56 -46.70 -25.95
N ALA A 262 2.18 -47.48 -24.94
CA ALA A 262 0.80 -47.97 -24.82
C ALA A 262 -0.22 -46.83 -24.63
N GLU A 263 0.15 -45.76 -23.92
CA GLU A 263 -0.73 -44.64 -23.61
C GLU A 263 -0.95 -43.76 -24.84
N LEU A 264 0.11 -43.45 -25.58
CA LEU A 264 0.05 -42.67 -26.80
C LEU A 264 -0.73 -43.43 -27.88
N ARG A 265 -0.51 -44.75 -28.03
CA ARG A 265 -1.35 -45.59 -28.91
C ARG A 265 -2.83 -45.52 -28.54
N ALA A 266 -3.17 -45.59 -27.26
CA ALA A 266 -4.55 -45.44 -26.80
C ALA A 266 -5.11 -44.03 -27.05
N ALA A 267 -4.26 -43.00 -26.97
CA ALA A 267 -4.64 -41.64 -27.29
C ALA A 267 -5.03 -41.49 -28.77
N TYR A 268 -4.19 -42.00 -29.69
CA TYR A 268 -4.43 -42.04 -31.14
C TYR A 268 -5.65 -42.90 -31.52
N ALA A 269 -5.81 -44.09 -30.94
CA ALA A 269 -7.00 -44.92 -31.16
C ALA A 269 -8.30 -44.22 -30.72
N GLY A 270 -8.25 -43.51 -29.59
CA GLY A 270 -9.39 -42.72 -29.15
C GLY A 270 -9.70 -41.52 -30.06
N LEU A 271 -8.71 -40.99 -30.81
CA LEU A 271 -8.93 -39.94 -31.80
C LEU A 271 -9.64 -40.52 -33.04
N ASP A 272 -9.24 -41.71 -33.50
CA ASP A 272 -9.94 -42.42 -34.59
C ASP A 272 -11.42 -42.64 -34.26
N GLN A 273 -11.71 -43.12 -33.04
CA GLN A 273 -13.09 -43.29 -32.57
C GLN A 273 -13.90 -41.99 -32.55
N HIS A 274 -13.27 -40.84 -32.30
CA HIS A 274 -13.94 -39.55 -32.34
C HIS A 274 -14.18 -39.09 -33.78
N LEU A 275 -13.25 -39.35 -34.70
CA LEU A 275 -13.43 -39.08 -36.13
C LEU A 275 -14.64 -39.86 -36.69
N CYS A 276 -14.89 -41.10 -36.26
CA CYS A 276 -16.08 -41.86 -36.66
C CYS A 276 -17.42 -41.22 -36.25
N ARG A 277 -17.43 -40.34 -35.24
CA ARG A 277 -18.66 -39.76 -34.69
C ARG A 277 -19.02 -38.41 -35.33
N VAL A 278 -18.15 -37.89 -36.18
CA VAL A 278 -18.35 -36.63 -36.89
C VAL A 278 -18.86 -36.96 -38.29
N GLU A 279 -20.11 -37.44 -38.38
CA GLU A 279 -20.76 -37.91 -39.61
C GLU A 279 -21.28 -36.78 -40.50
N ASP A 280 -21.47 -35.57 -39.94
CA ASP A 280 -22.11 -34.43 -40.60
C ASP A 280 -21.14 -33.57 -41.43
N VAL A 281 -19.90 -34.03 -41.61
CA VAL A 281 -18.76 -33.24 -42.11
C VAL A 281 -18.12 -33.97 -43.27
N GLU A 282 -17.82 -33.24 -44.34
CA GLU A 282 -17.10 -33.65 -45.57
C GLU A 282 -16.52 -35.07 -45.45
N PRO A 283 -17.31 -36.11 -45.82
CA PRO A 283 -16.96 -37.50 -45.54
C PRO A 283 -15.58 -37.89 -46.11
N ASP A 284 -15.21 -37.28 -47.22
CA ASP A 284 -13.91 -37.48 -47.88
C ASP A 284 -12.74 -36.97 -47.03
N LEU A 285 -12.89 -35.83 -46.36
CA LEU A 285 -11.85 -35.27 -45.48
C LEU A 285 -11.67 -36.12 -44.22
N VAL A 286 -12.79 -36.55 -43.61
CA VAL A 286 -12.73 -37.45 -42.44
C VAL A 286 -12.12 -38.81 -42.85
N ALA A 287 -12.48 -39.34 -44.02
CA ALA A 287 -11.87 -40.57 -44.56
C ALA A 287 -10.36 -40.40 -44.80
N GLN A 288 -9.92 -39.23 -45.31
CA GLN A 288 -8.51 -38.91 -45.48
C GLN A 288 -7.77 -38.87 -44.13
N TRP A 289 -8.32 -38.17 -43.12
CA TRP A 289 -7.71 -38.13 -41.79
C TRP A 289 -7.61 -39.51 -41.15
N ARG A 290 -8.65 -40.34 -41.26
CA ARG A 290 -8.65 -41.70 -40.73
C ARG A 290 -7.66 -42.60 -41.45
N THR A 291 -7.50 -42.44 -42.76
CA THR A 291 -6.49 -43.16 -43.54
C THR A 291 -5.08 -42.80 -43.06
N ARG A 292 -4.77 -41.50 -42.96
CA ARG A 292 -3.48 -41.01 -42.43
C ARG A 292 -3.24 -41.45 -40.99
N LEU A 293 -4.28 -41.47 -40.15
CA LEU A 293 -4.21 -41.95 -38.76
C LEU A 293 -3.94 -43.46 -38.68
N GLY A 294 -4.55 -44.24 -39.58
CA GLY A 294 -4.30 -45.67 -39.72
C GLY A 294 -2.86 -45.95 -40.17
N GLU A 295 -2.34 -45.17 -41.12
CA GLU A 295 -0.94 -45.24 -41.55
C GLU A 295 0.02 -44.92 -40.39
N LEU A 296 -0.25 -43.83 -39.64
CA LEU A 296 0.52 -43.43 -38.46
C LEU A 296 0.60 -44.49 -37.36
N THR A 297 -0.45 -45.30 -37.22
CA THR A 297 -0.55 -46.32 -36.16
C THR A 297 -0.19 -47.72 -36.62
N SER A 298 -0.02 -47.93 -37.94
CA SER A 298 0.37 -49.21 -38.52
C SER A 298 1.90 -49.38 -38.46
N SER A 299 2.34 -50.52 -37.93
CA SER A 299 3.76 -50.84 -37.66
C SER A 299 4.70 -50.87 -38.88
N GLY A 300 4.21 -50.68 -40.10
CA GLY A 300 4.97 -50.88 -41.34
C GLY A 300 5.13 -49.63 -42.23
N ALA A 301 4.49 -48.51 -41.89
CA ALA A 301 4.60 -47.29 -42.70
C ALA A 301 5.73 -46.40 -42.17
N PRO A 302 6.57 -45.79 -43.04
CA PRO A 302 7.65 -44.90 -42.65
C PRO A 302 7.10 -43.51 -42.29
N VAL A 303 6.27 -43.43 -41.26
CA VAL A 303 5.62 -42.18 -40.86
C VAL A 303 6.40 -41.53 -39.74
N THR A 304 6.72 -40.26 -39.92
CA THR A 304 7.54 -39.48 -38.97
C THR A 304 6.69 -38.81 -37.89
N VAL A 305 7.33 -38.38 -36.82
CA VAL A 305 6.68 -37.51 -35.81
C VAL A 305 6.15 -36.22 -36.44
N ARG A 306 6.87 -35.64 -37.41
CA ARG A 306 6.43 -34.45 -38.15
C ARG A 306 5.10 -34.69 -38.88
N ASP A 307 4.95 -35.84 -39.54
CA ASP A 307 3.69 -36.21 -40.21
C ASP A 307 2.52 -36.32 -39.23
N ALA A 308 2.78 -36.88 -38.05
CA ALA A 308 1.81 -37.02 -36.97
C ALA A 308 1.33 -35.65 -36.46
N LEU A 309 2.27 -34.73 -36.24
CA LEU A 309 1.98 -33.37 -35.81
C LEU A 309 1.20 -32.60 -36.88
N HIS A 310 1.58 -32.69 -38.15
CA HIS A 310 0.83 -32.07 -39.25
C HIS A 310 -0.61 -32.58 -39.35
N LEU A 311 -0.85 -33.88 -39.18
CA LEU A 311 -2.23 -34.40 -39.14
C LEU A 311 -3.02 -33.80 -37.97
N LEU A 312 -2.42 -33.73 -36.78
CA LEU A 312 -3.09 -33.16 -35.60
C LEU A 312 -3.39 -31.67 -35.79
N PHE A 313 -2.46 -30.91 -36.37
CA PHE A 313 -2.67 -29.49 -36.67
C PHE A 313 -3.70 -29.26 -37.75
N ASP A 314 -3.74 -30.09 -38.79
CA ASP A 314 -4.76 -30.05 -39.84
C ASP A 314 -6.17 -30.27 -39.25
N VAL A 315 -6.33 -31.31 -38.42
CA VAL A 315 -7.59 -31.55 -37.68
C VAL A 315 -7.95 -30.35 -36.80
N LEU A 316 -7.02 -29.84 -35.99
CA LEU A 316 -7.28 -28.72 -35.09
C LEU A 316 -7.61 -27.42 -35.82
N GLY A 317 -6.89 -27.13 -36.91
CA GLY A 317 -7.09 -25.96 -37.76
C GLY A 317 -8.45 -25.98 -38.42
N ARG A 318 -8.86 -27.13 -38.98
CA ARG A 318 -10.18 -27.30 -39.59
C ARG A 318 -11.32 -27.17 -38.58
N VAL A 319 -11.21 -27.83 -37.42
CA VAL A 319 -12.20 -27.69 -36.33
C VAL A 319 -12.35 -26.24 -35.89
N ARG A 320 -11.27 -25.45 -35.89
CA ARG A 320 -11.29 -24.03 -35.54
C ARG A 320 -11.94 -23.17 -36.64
N ALA A 321 -11.64 -23.45 -37.91
CA ALA A 321 -12.14 -22.70 -39.06
C ALA A 321 -13.65 -22.87 -39.29
N GLU A 322 -14.19 -24.08 -39.06
CA GLU A 322 -15.62 -24.36 -39.26
C GLU A 322 -16.52 -23.78 -38.15
N GLY A 323 -15.93 -23.10 -37.16
CA GLY A 323 -16.66 -22.51 -36.04
C GLY A 323 -17.19 -23.58 -35.09
N SER A 324 -17.46 -23.19 -33.84
CA SER A 324 -17.85 -24.07 -32.72
C SER A 324 -19.23 -24.74 -32.85
N GLY A 325 -19.71 -25.02 -34.07
CA GLY A 325 -21.12 -25.25 -34.40
C GLY A 325 -21.77 -26.51 -33.83
N GLY A 326 -21.02 -27.43 -33.21
CA GLY A 326 -21.61 -28.63 -32.63
C GLY A 326 -20.80 -29.23 -31.47
N ARG A 327 -21.52 -29.87 -30.52
CA ARG A 327 -20.91 -30.63 -29.41
C ARG A 327 -19.89 -31.68 -29.90
N ARG A 328 -20.08 -32.21 -31.11
CA ARG A 328 -19.20 -33.19 -31.76
C ARG A 328 -17.84 -32.58 -32.15
N TRP A 329 -17.83 -31.39 -32.77
CA TRP A 329 -16.60 -30.64 -33.09
C TRP A 329 -15.78 -30.28 -31.85
N LEU A 330 -16.45 -29.84 -30.78
CA LEU A 330 -15.77 -29.56 -29.52
C LEU A 330 -15.14 -30.82 -28.90
N GLY A 331 -15.80 -31.97 -29.04
CA GLY A 331 -15.27 -33.27 -28.65
C GLY A 331 -14.01 -33.65 -29.44
N LEU A 332 -14.06 -33.49 -30.77
CA LEU A 332 -12.91 -33.73 -31.64
C LEU A 332 -11.74 -32.79 -31.33
N HIS A 333 -11.98 -31.49 -31.16
CA HIS A 333 -10.95 -30.52 -30.75
C HIS A 333 -10.28 -30.91 -29.43
N ARG A 334 -11.07 -31.21 -28.40
CA ARG A 334 -10.52 -31.64 -27.09
C ARG A 334 -9.70 -32.91 -27.23
N LYS A 335 -10.15 -33.86 -28.05
CA LYS A 335 -9.44 -35.13 -28.24
C LYS A 335 -8.14 -34.93 -29.02
N ALA A 336 -8.16 -34.15 -30.10
CA ALA A 336 -6.97 -33.82 -30.87
C ALA A 336 -5.94 -33.04 -30.03
N ARG A 337 -6.37 -32.08 -29.19
CA ARG A 337 -5.47 -31.41 -28.22
C ARG A 337 -4.90 -32.37 -27.18
N LYS A 338 -5.69 -33.32 -26.71
CA LYS A 338 -5.21 -34.37 -25.78
C LYS A 338 -4.15 -35.24 -26.45
N VAL A 339 -4.34 -35.64 -27.71
CA VAL A 339 -3.32 -36.40 -28.46
C VAL A 339 -2.09 -35.54 -28.69
N LEU A 340 -2.23 -34.28 -29.13
CA LEU A 340 -1.10 -33.37 -29.32
C LEU A 340 -0.26 -33.19 -28.04
N ARG A 341 -0.92 -33.05 -26.88
CA ARG A 341 -0.23 -32.98 -25.59
C ARG A 341 0.48 -34.29 -25.24
N ALA A 342 -0.19 -35.43 -25.40
CA ALA A 342 0.42 -36.73 -25.15
C ALA A 342 1.60 -37.00 -26.09
N THR A 343 1.50 -36.58 -27.36
CA THR A 343 2.62 -36.62 -28.31
C THR A 343 3.76 -35.77 -27.77
N ALA A 344 3.53 -34.48 -27.45
CA ALA A 344 4.58 -33.60 -26.92
C ALA A 344 5.25 -34.15 -25.63
N GLU A 345 4.47 -34.71 -24.71
CA GLU A 345 4.95 -35.37 -23.49
C GLU A 345 5.84 -36.59 -23.82
N ALA A 346 5.44 -37.43 -24.78
CA ALA A 346 6.23 -38.57 -25.23
C ALA A 346 7.55 -38.14 -25.91
N LEU A 347 7.56 -37.00 -26.59
CA LEU A 347 8.77 -36.42 -27.17
C LEU A 347 9.67 -35.74 -26.11
N GLY A 348 9.20 -35.58 -24.87
CA GLY A 348 9.90 -34.87 -23.81
C GLY A 348 10.10 -33.38 -24.11
N VAL A 349 9.18 -32.75 -24.87
CA VAL A 349 9.26 -31.33 -25.23
C VAL A 349 8.03 -30.59 -24.70
N GLU A 350 8.25 -29.53 -23.92
CA GLU A 350 7.16 -28.71 -23.35
C GLU A 350 6.83 -27.56 -24.30
N LEU A 351 5.96 -27.83 -25.28
CA LEU A 351 5.65 -26.88 -26.35
C LEU A 351 4.27 -26.28 -26.19
N ASP A 352 4.24 -24.94 -26.13
CA ASP A 352 3.03 -24.18 -26.44
C ASP A 352 2.93 -24.10 -27.97
N TRP A 353 1.89 -24.64 -28.59
CA TRP A 353 1.74 -24.65 -30.05
C TRP A 353 0.86 -23.49 -30.51
N ASP A 354 1.34 -22.66 -31.44
CA ASP A 354 0.51 -21.62 -32.08
C ASP A 354 -0.35 -22.25 -33.18
N LEU A 355 -1.54 -22.70 -32.79
CA LEU A 355 -2.53 -23.30 -33.69
C LEU A 355 -3.17 -22.28 -34.67
N SER A 356 -2.71 -21.03 -34.67
CA SER A 356 -3.11 -20.00 -35.66
C SER A 356 -2.10 -19.88 -36.80
N ALA A 357 -0.88 -20.37 -36.60
CA ALA A 357 0.15 -20.34 -37.64
C ALA A 357 -0.19 -21.31 -38.76
N GLU A 358 0.16 -20.94 -39.99
CA GLU A 358 0.06 -21.82 -41.17
C GLU A 358 0.95 -23.07 -41.01
N ASP A 359 2.12 -22.88 -40.37
CA ASP A 359 3.01 -23.96 -39.94
C ASP A 359 3.26 -23.86 -38.42
N PRO A 360 2.49 -24.58 -37.57
CA PRO A 360 2.69 -24.57 -36.13
C PRO A 360 4.04 -25.16 -35.67
N VAL A 361 4.67 -26.03 -36.48
CA VAL A 361 6.00 -26.58 -36.18
C VAL A 361 7.06 -25.52 -36.42
N GLY A 362 7.06 -24.88 -37.59
CA GLY A 362 7.91 -23.74 -37.89
C GLY A 362 7.74 -22.62 -36.87
N ALA A 363 6.50 -22.29 -36.49
CA ALA A 363 6.23 -21.27 -35.46
C ALA A 363 6.74 -21.65 -34.06
N ALA A 364 6.85 -22.94 -33.72
CA ALA A 364 7.49 -23.38 -32.49
C ALA A 364 9.03 -23.22 -32.56
N LEU A 365 9.64 -23.59 -33.69
CA LEU A 365 11.08 -23.41 -33.93
C LEU A 365 11.48 -21.92 -33.90
N ASP A 366 10.72 -21.07 -34.57
CA ASP A 366 10.89 -19.60 -34.53
C ASP A 366 10.80 -19.05 -33.10
N ARG A 367 9.96 -19.65 -32.24
CA ARG A 367 9.84 -19.23 -30.84
C ARG A 367 11.07 -19.61 -30.03
N PHE A 368 11.70 -20.76 -30.31
CA PHE A 368 13.01 -21.08 -29.74
C PHE A 368 14.07 -20.09 -30.16
N ASP A 369 14.15 -19.75 -31.46
CA ASP A 369 15.12 -18.77 -31.96
C ASP A 369 14.90 -17.40 -31.31
N ARG A 370 13.65 -16.92 -31.21
CA ARG A 370 13.34 -15.67 -30.49
C ARG A 370 13.65 -15.75 -28.99
N ARG A 371 13.46 -16.91 -28.35
CA ARG A 371 13.80 -17.10 -26.93
C ARG A 371 15.32 -17.06 -26.74
N ARG A 372 16.08 -17.71 -27.62
CA ARG A 372 17.54 -17.68 -27.66
C ARG A 372 18.05 -16.25 -27.85
N ASP A 373 17.53 -15.52 -28.84
CA ASP A 373 17.93 -14.14 -29.10
C ASP A 373 17.63 -13.22 -27.90
N ARG A 374 16.50 -13.44 -27.21
CA ARG A 374 16.20 -12.74 -25.94
C ARG A 374 17.17 -13.11 -24.82
N CYS A 375 17.57 -14.38 -24.70
CA CYS A 375 18.58 -14.80 -23.71
C CYS A 375 19.92 -14.13 -23.99
N ARG A 376 20.37 -14.11 -25.26
CA ARG A 376 21.60 -13.42 -25.67
C ARG A 376 21.54 -11.92 -25.40
N ALA A 377 20.46 -11.25 -25.83
CA ALA A 377 20.29 -9.82 -25.57
C ALA A 377 20.31 -9.51 -24.06
N ARG A 378 19.67 -10.34 -23.23
CA ARG A 378 19.74 -10.22 -21.77
C ARG A 378 21.15 -10.43 -21.23
N ALA A 379 21.88 -11.43 -21.73
CA ALA A 379 23.26 -11.70 -21.33
C ALA A 379 24.20 -10.51 -21.61
N GLU A 380 23.96 -9.79 -22.70
CA GLU A 380 24.70 -8.58 -23.07
C GLU A 380 24.27 -7.34 -22.25
N GLU A 381 22.96 -7.17 -22.01
CA GLU A 381 22.42 -6.01 -21.29
C GLU A 381 22.59 -6.09 -19.77
N GLU A 382 22.57 -7.28 -19.18
CA GLU A 382 22.56 -7.47 -17.72
C GLU A 382 23.83 -6.96 -17.04
N PRO A 383 25.06 -7.19 -17.55
CA PRO A 383 26.28 -6.61 -16.99
C PRO A 383 26.25 -5.08 -16.99
N LEU A 384 25.81 -4.47 -18.11
CA LEU A 384 25.69 -3.01 -18.24
C LEU A 384 24.61 -2.45 -17.29
N ALA A 385 23.48 -3.13 -17.17
CA ALA A 385 22.41 -2.76 -16.26
C ALA A 385 22.85 -2.86 -14.80
N ARG A 386 23.65 -3.87 -14.45
CA ARG A 386 24.23 -4.05 -13.12
C ARG A 386 25.25 -2.96 -12.80
N GLU A 387 26.17 -2.68 -13.70
CA GLU A 387 27.15 -1.61 -13.55
C GLU A 387 26.46 -0.25 -13.35
N ARG A 388 25.47 0.07 -14.20
CA ARG A 388 24.65 1.28 -14.03
C ARG A 388 23.96 1.33 -12.68
N ALA A 389 23.39 0.21 -12.22
CA ALA A 389 22.74 0.14 -10.91
C ALA A 389 23.75 0.38 -9.76
N GLN A 390 24.97 -0.14 -9.85
CA GLN A 390 26.02 0.08 -8.86
C GLN A 390 26.50 1.53 -8.81
N VAL A 391 26.67 2.17 -9.98
CA VAL A 391 27.04 3.59 -10.06
C VAL A 391 25.95 4.46 -9.44
N LEU A 392 24.68 4.22 -9.80
CA LEU A 392 23.55 4.93 -9.21
C LEU A 392 23.46 4.69 -7.70
N LEU A 393 23.61 3.44 -7.24
CA LEU A 393 23.56 3.08 -5.83
C LEU A 393 24.63 3.83 -5.02
N ARG A 394 25.85 3.94 -5.55
CA ARG A 394 26.92 4.71 -4.93
C ARG A 394 26.52 6.19 -4.79
N GLY A 395 26.04 6.80 -5.88
CA GLY A 395 25.56 8.19 -5.85
C GLY A 395 24.41 8.42 -4.87
N THR A 396 23.44 7.49 -4.81
CA THR A 396 22.33 7.53 -3.85
C THR A 396 22.83 7.47 -2.41
N ARG A 397 23.78 6.59 -2.10
CA ARG A 397 24.39 6.46 -0.75
C ARG A 397 25.18 7.70 -0.35
N GLU A 398 25.96 8.26 -1.27
CA GLU A 398 26.68 9.51 -1.05
C GLU A 398 25.71 10.65 -0.76
N ARG A 399 24.62 10.75 -1.52
CA ARG A 399 23.59 11.77 -1.30
C ARG A 399 22.85 11.57 0.03
N LEU A 400 22.50 10.33 0.39
CA LEU A 400 21.93 10.00 1.69
C LEU A 400 22.85 10.42 2.84
N ALA A 401 24.15 10.19 2.72
CA ALA A 401 25.11 10.62 3.73
C ALA A 401 25.17 12.16 3.87
N VAL A 402 25.08 12.90 2.77
CA VAL A 402 25.01 14.38 2.79
C VAL A 402 23.72 14.86 3.47
N VAL A 403 22.57 14.36 3.01
CA VAL A 403 21.25 14.72 3.56
C VAL A 403 21.17 14.35 5.05
N GLY A 404 21.69 13.19 5.43
CA GLY A 404 21.76 12.74 6.82
C GLY A 404 22.59 13.67 7.71
N ARG A 405 23.73 14.19 7.21
CA ARG A 405 24.51 15.21 7.93
C ARG A 405 23.75 16.52 8.10
N GLU A 406 23.15 17.05 7.03
CA GLU A 406 22.35 18.28 7.10
C GLU A 406 21.18 18.15 8.09
N LEU A 407 20.47 17.01 8.07
CA LEU A 407 19.40 16.72 9.04
C LEU A 407 19.92 16.58 10.47
N SER A 408 21.10 16.00 10.68
CA SER A 408 21.73 15.93 12.00
C SER A 408 22.08 17.33 12.52
N GLU A 409 22.67 18.19 11.69
CA GLU A 409 23.00 19.57 12.07
C GLU A 409 21.76 20.38 12.47
N ILE A 410 20.64 20.21 11.75
CA ILE A 410 19.36 20.84 12.11
C ILE A 410 18.87 20.34 13.47
N ARG A 411 18.93 19.02 13.71
CA ARG A 411 18.52 18.42 14.98
C ARG A 411 19.41 18.85 16.15
N ASP A 412 20.72 18.93 15.93
CA ASP A 412 21.68 19.33 16.96
C ASP A 412 21.53 20.82 17.30
N ARG A 413 21.25 21.67 16.30
CA ARG A 413 20.88 23.07 16.53
C ARG A 413 19.58 23.18 17.32
N ALA A 414 18.55 22.45 16.94
CA ALA A 414 17.28 22.41 17.66
C ALA A 414 17.46 21.98 19.13
N ARG A 415 18.29 20.98 19.40
CA ARG A 415 18.66 20.56 20.77
C ARG A 415 19.43 21.65 21.52
N ALA A 416 20.42 22.27 20.89
CA ALA A 416 21.20 23.35 21.51
C ALA A 416 20.34 24.55 21.91
N GLU A 417 19.24 24.79 21.19
CA GLU A 417 18.27 25.85 21.46
C GLU A 417 17.16 25.45 22.46
N GLY A 418 17.29 24.27 23.10
CA GLY A 418 16.39 23.77 24.15
C GLY A 418 15.23 22.91 23.64
N GLY A 419 15.29 22.45 22.38
CA GLY A 419 14.30 21.54 21.81
C GLY A 419 12.96 22.18 21.48
N THR A 420 12.00 21.35 21.09
CA THR A 420 10.69 21.80 20.60
C THR A 420 9.88 22.48 21.72
N VAL A 421 9.97 21.99 22.96
CA VAL A 421 9.29 22.59 24.12
C VAL A 421 9.78 24.00 24.38
N ALA A 422 11.09 24.25 24.40
CA ALA A 422 11.61 25.59 24.64
C ALA A 422 11.25 26.55 23.50
N ALA A 423 11.27 26.08 22.24
CA ALA A 423 10.81 26.88 21.11
C ALA A 423 9.32 27.24 21.21
N ALA A 424 8.49 26.28 21.63
CA ALA A 424 7.06 26.47 21.84
C ALA A 424 6.74 27.39 23.01
N GLU A 425 7.50 27.30 24.10
CA GLU A 425 7.37 28.21 25.25
C GLU A 425 7.71 29.65 24.83
N ARG A 426 8.83 29.86 24.11
CA ARG A 426 9.19 31.17 23.55
C ARG A 426 8.14 31.68 22.56
N ALA A 427 7.61 30.81 21.71
CA ALA A 427 6.55 31.16 20.77
C ALA A 427 5.26 31.57 21.50
N ALA A 428 4.86 30.82 22.53
CA ALA A 428 3.72 31.15 23.38
C ALA A 428 3.91 32.50 24.07
N HIS A 429 5.08 32.77 24.64
CA HIS A 429 5.40 34.08 25.24
C HIS A 429 5.32 35.24 24.24
N ARG A 430 5.78 35.05 23.00
CA ARG A 430 5.67 36.08 21.95
C ARG A 430 4.22 36.35 21.56
N LEU A 431 3.40 35.31 21.48
CA LEU A 431 2.01 35.41 21.02
C LEU A 431 1.02 35.83 22.11
N LEU A 432 1.26 35.45 23.37
CA LEU A 432 0.35 35.69 24.50
C LEU A 432 0.86 36.76 25.49
N GLY A 433 2.14 37.13 25.45
CA GLY A 433 2.78 38.00 26.45
C GLY A 433 3.41 37.21 27.62
N VAL A 434 3.77 37.92 28.70
CA VAL A 434 4.43 37.33 29.87
C VAL A 434 3.49 36.30 30.50
N SER A 435 3.92 35.04 30.52
CA SER A 435 3.18 33.92 31.07
C SER A 435 3.96 33.32 32.24
N ALA A 436 3.27 32.90 33.29
CA ALA A 436 3.93 32.13 34.35
C ALA A 436 4.16 30.70 33.83
N ALA A 437 5.40 30.23 33.89
CA ALA A 437 5.76 28.84 33.61
C ALA A 437 5.90 28.09 34.94
N GLU A 438 5.13 27.02 35.10
CA GLU A 438 5.22 26.09 36.24
C GLU A 438 5.75 24.75 35.71
N GLU A 439 6.71 24.12 36.39
CA GLU A 439 7.19 22.79 36.02
C GLU A 439 6.52 21.73 36.90
N ARG A 440 6.01 20.67 36.28
CA ARG A 440 5.35 19.54 36.92
C ARG A 440 5.92 18.23 36.39
N GLN A 441 5.89 17.19 37.23
CA GLN A 441 6.13 15.83 36.76
C GLN A 441 4.90 15.34 36.01
N GLY A 442 5.10 14.80 34.81
CA GLY A 442 4.03 14.17 34.04
C GLY A 442 3.52 12.90 34.71
N HIS A 443 2.22 12.65 34.54
CA HIS A 443 1.54 11.45 35.04
C HIS A 443 0.59 10.89 33.98
N ALA A 444 0.15 9.63 34.16
CA ALA A 444 -0.73 8.93 33.22
C ALA A 444 -0.10 8.83 31.82
N GLY A 445 -0.76 9.32 30.76
CA GLY A 445 -0.21 9.36 29.41
C GLY A 445 1.06 10.22 29.24
N LEU A 446 1.46 10.95 30.29
CA LEU A 446 2.68 11.75 30.36
C LEU A 446 3.74 11.16 31.32
N ASP A 447 3.61 9.90 31.73
CA ASP A 447 4.60 9.24 32.58
C ASP A 447 6.01 9.34 31.97
N GLY A 448 6.96 9.84 32.77
CA GLY A 448 8.35 10.09 32.36
C GLY A 448 8.61 11.45 31.70
N TYR A 449 7.57 12.24 31.38
CA TYR A 449 7.74 13.59 30.85
C TYR A 449 7.91 14.64 31.97
N ARG A 450 8.75 15.65 31.71
CA ARG A 450 8.74 16.93 32.45
C ARG A 450 7.78 17.89 31.77
N VAL A 451 6.71 18.28 32.45
CA VAL A 451 5.65 19.11 31.87
C VAL A 451 5.83 20.55 32.29
N ARG A 452 6.04 21.45 31.33
CA ARG A 452 5.99 22.91 31.52
C ARG A 452 4.58 23.40 31.26
N VAL A 453 3.96 24.03 32.25
CA VAL A 453 2.62 24.61 32.13
C VAL A 453 2.76 26.11 31.94
N VAL A 454 2.29 26.60 30.79
CA VAL A 454 2.26 28.02 30.45
C VAL A 454 0.81 28.48 30.49
N ARG A 455 0.53 29.47 31.34
CA ARG A 455 -0.81 30.06 31.46
C ARG A 455 -0.90 31.39 30.75
N GLU A 456 -1.94 31.56 29.94
CA GLU A 456 -2.30 32.89 29.44
C GLU A 456 -2.56 33.82 30.65
N PRO A 457 -1.94 35.01 30.70
CA PRO A 457 -2.12 35.90 31.84
C PRO A 457 -3.59 36.26 32.02
N GLU A 458 -4.06 36.28 33.28
CA GLU A 458 -5.38 36.85 33.58
C GLU A 458 -5.42 38.28 33.06
N ALA A 459 -6.41 38.59 32.23
CA ALA A 459 -6.64 39.97 31.82
C ALA A 459 -6.72 40.81 33.09
N ALA A 460 -5.82 41.79 33.22
CA ALA A 460 -5.87 42.74 34.32
C ALA A 460 -7.31 43.24 34.43
N ALA A 461 -7.94 43.00 35.59
CA ALA A 461 -9.34 43.31 35.81
C ALA A 461 -9.65 44.68 35.21
N PRO A 462 -10.66 44.80 34.33
CA PRO A 462 -10.95 46.06 33.69
C PRO A 462 -11.11 47.10 34.79
N ARG A 463 -10.16 48.05 34.89
CA ARG A 463 -10.29 49.20 35.79
C ARG A 463 -11.65 49.80 35.47
N ALA A 464 -12.55 49.77 36.44
CA ALA A 464 -13.93 50.23 36.30
C ALA A 464 -13.95 51.67 35.78
N ALA A 465 -14.14 51.80 34.46
CA ALA A 465 -14.47 53.05 33.81
C ALA A 465 -15.91 52.89 33.30
N HIS A 466 -16.80 53.59 33.99
CA HIS A 466 -18.23 53.70 33.71
C HIS A 466 -18.47 54.52 32.41
N PRO A 467 -19.72 54.60 31.90
CA PRO A 467 -20.07 54.20 30.54
C PRO A 467 -20.47 55.38 29.62
N ALA A 468 -20.48 55.15 28.29
CA ALA A 468 -21.52 55.63 27.37
C ALA A 468 -21.32 55.06 25.94
N THR A 469 -22.41 54.46 25.44
CA THR A 469 -22.82 54.03 24.09
C THR A 469 -22.70 55.13 22.99
N PRO A 470 -22.97 54.92 21.66
CA PRO A 470 -23.39 53.70 20.92
C PRO A 470 -22.80 53.44 19.50
N LEU A 471 -23.01 52.20 19.01
CA LEU A 471 -23.28 51.69 17.64
C LEU A 471 -22.92 52.52 16.38
N ALA A 472 -22.17 51.91 15.43
CA ALA A 472 -22.64 51.54 14.06
C ALA A 472 -21.53 51.05 13.09
N ARG A 473 -21.60 49.74 12.72
CA ARG A 473 -21.62 49.11 11.37
C ARG A 473 -20.52 49.35 10.29
N PRO A 474 -20.45 48.53 9.20
CA PRO A 474 -19.30 47.69 8.87
C PRO A 474 -18.53 48.13 7.61
N GLY A 475 -17.27 47.70 7.48
CA GLY A 475 -16.45 47.87 6.28
C GLY A 475 -15.69 46.59 5.93
N ALA A 476 -16.03 46.03 4.78
CA ALA A 476 -15.33 44.91 4.16
C ALA A 476 -13.91 45.31 3.73
N SER A 477 -12.95 44.38 3.85
CA SER A 477 -11.80 44.33 2.97
C SER A 477 -11.52 42.86 2.65
N ALA A 478 -11.85 42.51 1.42
CA ALA A 478 -11.47 41.28 0.78
C ALA A 478 -9.98 41.34 0.44
N THR A 479 -9.23 40.30 0.79
CA THR A 479 -8.06 39.89 0.01
C THR A 479 -8.30 38.45 -0.42
N ALA A 480 -8.61 38.31 -1.71
CA ALA A 480 -8.77 37.04 -2.38
C ALA A 480 -7.37 36.48 -2.67
N ASN A 481 -7.04 35.32 -2.11
CA ASN A 481 -6.03 34.44 -2.68
C ASN A 481 -6.76 33.35 -3.46
N ASN A 482 -6.83 33.56 -4.78
CA ASN A 482 -7.11 32.51 -5.73
C ASN A 482 -5.85 31.65 -5.87
N VAL A 483 -5.92 30.37 -5.53
CA VAL A 483 -5.04 29.36 -6.09
C VAL A 483 -5.89 28.20 -6.59
N SER A 484 -6.08 28.21 -7.90
CA SER A 484 -6.49 27.09 -8.74
C SER A 484 -5.39 26.03 -8.78
N GLY A 485 -5.76 24.75 -8.69
CA GLY A 485 -4.83 23.64 -8.93
C GLY A 485 -5.26 22.34 -8.30
N HIS A 486 -6.35 21.72 -8.78
CA HIS A 486 -6.70 20.36 -8.40
C HIS A 486 -5.78 19.36 -9.11
N ALA A 487 -4.66 19.01 -8.47
CA ALA A 487 -3.96 17.73 -8.60
C ALA A 487 -2.70 17.75 -7.73
N GLU A 488 -2.79 17.42 -6.44
CA GLU A 488 -1.60 17.19 -5.63
C GLU A 488 -1.75 15.93 -4.78
N LEU A 489 -0.82 15.00 -5.04
CA LEU A 489 -0.54 13.83 -4.22
C LEU A 489 -0.16 14.29 -2.81
N HIS A 490 -0.94 13.89 -1.81
CA HIS A 490 -0.60 14.13 -0.41
C HIS A 490 0.38 13.05 0.08
N GLY A 491 1.49 13.49 0.69
CA GLY A 491 2.40 12.63 1.47
C GLY A 491 1.71 12.04 2.72
N PRO A 492 2.41 11.24 3.54
CA PRO A 492 1.80 10.55 4.66
C PRO A 492 1.30 11.53 5.73
N VAL A 493 -0.02 11.73 5.78
CA VAL A 493 -0.72 12.53 6.80
C VAL A 493 -1.15 11.60 7.94
N VAL A 494 -0.75 11.90 9.18
CA VAL A 494 -1.38 11.30 10.38
C VAL A 494 -2.69 12.03 10.62
N GLN A 495 -3.73 11.68 9.86
CA GLN A 495 -5.10 12.11 10.13
C GLN A 495 -5.58 11.36 11.36
N ALA A 496 -5.91 12.10 12.41
CA ALA A 496 -6.58 11.60 13.60
C ALA A 496 -8.06 11.29 13.32
N ARG A 497 -8.29 10.47 12.30
CA ARG A 497 -9.60 10.01 11.85
C ARG A 497 -10.30 9.07 12.82
N ASP A 498 -9.67 8.75 13.96
CA ASP A 498 -10.07 7.63 14.81
C ASP A 498 -9.88 7.92 16.31
N ILE A 499 -10.55 8.95 16.85
CA ILE A 499 -10.79 8.99 18.31
C ILE A 499 -11.99 8.09 18.71
N SER A 500 -12.50 7.31 17.74
CA SER A 500 -13.18 6.03 17.94
C SER A 500 -12.76 5.00 16.89
N GLY A 501 -11.57 4.42 17.06
CA GLY A 501 -11.18 3.09 16.59
C GLY A 501 -11.31 2.71 15.10
N GLY A 502 -10.24 2.99 14.37
CA GLY A 502 -9.92 2.45 13.06
C GLY A 502 -8.42 2.62 12.82
N ILE A 503 -7.79 1.71 12.09
CA ILE A 503 -6.43 1.89 11.57
C ILE A 503 -6.57 1.93 10.05
N HIS A 504 -6.17 3.03 9.43
CA HIS A 504 -6.20 3.21 7.98
C HIS A 504 -4.77 3.11 7.42
N ILE A 505 -4.53 2.13 6.54
CA ILE A 505 -3.24 1.97 5.86
C ILE A 505 -3.52 1.93 4.36
N HIS A 506 -2.91 2.86 3.62
CA HIS A 506 -2.99 2.91 2.16
C HIS A 506 -1.88 2.03 1.57
N PRO A 507 -2.17 1.13 0.62
CA PRO A 507 -1.13 0.52 -0.19
C PRO A 507 -0.43 1.60 -1.04
N PRO A 508 0.86 1.42 -1.38
CA PRO A 508 1.53 2.30 -2.35
C PRO A 508 0.74 2.28 -3.68
N PRO A 509 0.74 3.40 -4.44
CA PRO A 509 0.02 3.45 -5.71
C PRO A 509 0.53 2.36 -6.65
N ASP A 510 -0.39 1.55 -7.17
CA ASP A 510 -0.10 0.59 -8.22
C ASP A 510 0.51 1.34 -9.41
N ARG A 511 1.71 0.91 -9.82
CA ARG A 511 2.30 1.35 -11.09
C ARG A 511 1.52 0.69 -12.23
N THR A 512 0.51 1.39 -12.74
CA THR A 512 0.01 1.16 -14.10
C THR A 512 0.94 1.81 -15.11
#